data_AF-A0A6I9NV13-F1
#
_entry.id   AF-A0A6I9NV13-F1
#
_cell.length_a   1.000
_cell.length_b   1.000
_cell.length_c   1.000
_cell.angle_alpha   90.00
_cell.angle_beta   90.00
_cell.angle_gamma   90.00
#
_symmetry.space_group_name_H-M   'P 1'
#
loop_
_entity.id
_entity.type
_entity.pdbx_description
1 polymer ?
#
loop_
_entity_poly.entity_id
_entity_poly.type
_entity_poly.pdbx_seq_one_letter_code
_entity_poly.pdbx_strand_id
1 'polypeptide(L)'
;MTQICGVTVEPVSRRRRLLPESLEVCLKAVLQGWDASSLTQSSTESWLLQCSSGSEERGAAAALQHLLMELSARALHMLSEVKDSGLVYSAVLSPLSHTTALLTILQSGVAQNEQILPSEIIAPATSETSADLPDVVSSVLGVVYDIMEEDGDTVEGKD
;
A
#
# COMPACT_ATOMS: atom_id res chain seq x y z
N MET A 1 -24.90 2.60 19.75
CA MET A 1 -24.04 3.32 20.70
C MET A 1 -22.63 3.27 20.14
N THR A 2 -22.00 4.43 19.91
CA THR A 2 -20.61 4.52 19.49
C THR A 2 -19.77 4.81 20.72
N GLN A 3 -18.68 4.09 20.90
CA GLN A 3 -17.72 4.34 21.98
C GLN A 3 -16.46 4.95 21.38
N ILE A 4 -15.94 5.97 22.04
CA ILE A 4 -14.69 6.63 21.68
C ILE A 4 -13.71 6.30 22.79
N CYS A 5 -12.48 5.92 22.44
CA CYS A 5 -11.43 5.70 23.41
C CYS A 5 -10.09 6.10 22.82
N GLY A 6 -9.27 6.79 23.62
CA GLY A 6 -7.87 7.01 23.30
C GLY A 6 -7.07 5.70 23.30
N VAL A 7 -6.39 5.42 22.18
CA VAL A 7 -5.45 4.29 22.05
C VAL A 7 -4.14 4.80 21.48
N THR A 8 -3.03 4.19 21.89
CA THR A 8 -1.74 4.41 21.25
C THR A 8 -1.66 3.54 20.00
N VAL A 9 -1.20 4.12 18.89
CA VAL A 9 -1.18 3.45 17.59
C VAL A 9 0.23 3.49 17.02
N GLU A 10 0.79 2.32 16.69
CA GLU A 10 2.11 2.19 16.10
C GLU A 10 2.03 1.50 14.74
N PRO A 11 2.57 2.08 13.65
CA PRO A 11 2.60 1.42 12.35
C PRO A 11 3.63 0.28 12.36
N VAL A 12 3.19 -0.93 12.02
CA VAL A 12 4.07 -2.12 11.98
C VAL A 12 4.32 -2.64 10.56
N SER A 13 3.64 -2.06 9.56
CA SER A 13 3.80 -2.42 8.14
C SER A 13 4.86 -1.58 7.42
N ARG A 14 5.43 -2.15 6.34
CA ARG A 14 6.45 -1.50 5.50
C ARG A 14 5.95 -0.22 4.82
N ARG A 15 4.65 -0.12 4.53
CA ARG A 15 4.05 1.04 3.85
C ARG A 15 3.84 2.25 4.75
N ARG A 16 4.12 2.15 6.07
CA ARG A 16 4.12 3.21 7.10
C ARG A 16 3.13 4.35 6.84
N ARG A 17 1.88 4.02 6.47
CA ARG A 17 0.82 5.00 6.33
C ARG A 17 0.49 5.53 7.73
N LEU A 18 0.59 6.84 7.90
CA LEU A 18 0.19 7.49 9.13
C LEU A 18 -1.34 7.53 9.18
N LEU A 19 -1.91 7.09 10.30
CA LEU A 19 -3.33 7.23 10.56
C LEU A 19 -3.65 8.67 10.99
N PRO A 20 -4.86 9.16 10.72
CA PRO A 20 -5.33 10.44 11.25
C PRO A 20 -5.35 10.44 12.79
N GLU A 21 -5.42 11.63 13.39
CA GLU A 21 -5.48 11.82 14.85
C GLU A 21 -6.65 11.05 15.50
N SER A 22 -7.76 10.90 14.78
CA SER A 22 -8.90 10.08 15.18
C SER A 22 -9.35 9.21 14.02
N LEU A 23 -9.57 7.92 14.30
CA LEU A 23 -9.95 6.91 13.33
C LEU A 23 -11.27 6.25 13.76
N GLU A 24 -12.26 6.24 12.88
CA GLU A 24 -13.51 5.52 13.15
C GLU A 24 -13.35 4.05 12.74
N VAL A 25 -13.42 3.15 13.73
CA VAL A 25 -13.40 1.71 13.54
C VAL A 25 -14.74 1.12 13.95
N CYS A 26 -15.43 0.51 12.99
CA CYS A 26 -16.70 -0.16 13.22
C CYS A 26 -16.48 -1.68 13.24
N LEU A 27 -16.72 -2.32 14.38
CA LEU A 27 -16.64 -3.77 14.52
C LEU A 27 -17.91 -4.42 13.94
N LYS A 28 -17.76 -5.35 13.00
CA LYS A 28 -18.86 -5.91 12.21
C LYS A 28 -19.20 -7.35 12.58
N ALA A 29 -18.19 -8.22 12.62
CA ALA A 29 -18.41 -9.65 12.83
C ALA A 29 -17.22 -10.30 13.55
N VAL A 30 -17.47 -11.41 14.23
CA VAL A 30 -16.43 -12.28 14.80
C VAL A 30 -16.05 -13.33 13.76
N LEU A 31 -14.75 -13.51 13.56
CA LEU A 31 -14.17 -14.49 12.65
C LEU A 31 -13.65 -15.68 13.46
N GLN A 32 -14.22 -16.86 13.20
CA GLN A 32 -13.82 -18.13 13.81
C GLN A 32 -12.99 -18.94 12.82
N GLY A 33 -11.88 -19.53 13.28
CA GLY A 33 -10.99 -20.31 12.41
C GLY A 33 -10.23 -19.48 11.36
N TRP A 34 -10.18 -18.15 11.53
CA TRP A 34 -9.42 -17.27 10.66
C TRP A 34 -7.92 -17.49 10.87
N ASP A 35 -7.19 -17.70 9.78
CA ASP A 35 -5.74 -17.77 9.81
C ASP A 35 -5.13 -16.43 9.39
N ALA A 36 -4.54 -15.73 10.36
CA ALA A 36 -3.83 -14.47 10.13
C ALA A 36 -2.60 -14.61 9.22
N SER A 37 -2.09 -15.83 9.01
CA SER A 37 -0.97 -16.08 8.08
C SER A 37 -1.32 -15.66 6.65
N SER A 38 -2.59 -15.74 6.25
CA SER A 38 -3.08 -15.29 4.93
C SER A 38 -2.80 -13.81 4.65
N LEU A 39 -2.74 -12.99 5.69
CA LEU A 39 -2.49 -11.54 5.58
C LEU A 39 -1.00 -11.22 5.42
N THR A 40 -0.11 -12.14 5.80
CA THR A 40 1.35 -11.92 5.67
C THR A 40 1.85 -12.03 4.23
N GLN A 41 1.10 -12.70 3.35
CA GLN A 41 1.44 -12.85 1.94
C GLN A 41 1.00 -11.65 1.08
N SER A 42 0.05 -10.85 1.58
CA SER A 42 -0.43 -9.64 0.93
C SER A 42 0.36 -8.43 1.44
N SER A 43 0.57 -7.42 0.58
CA SER A 43 1.25 -6.17 0.93
C SER A 43 0.36 -5.28 1.82
N THR A 44 -0.07 -5.82 2.95
CA THR A 44 -1.13 -5.28 3.78
C THR A 44 -0.61 -4.23 4.77
N GLU A 45 -1.39 -3.16 4.96
CA GLU A 45 -1.14 -2.14 5.96
C GLU A 45 -1.65 -2.60 7.33
N SER A 46 -0.83 -2.42 8.36
CA SER A 46 -1.17 -2.84 9.72
C SER A 46 -0.61 -1.91 10.80
N TRP A 47 -1.37 -1.79 11.88
CA TRP A 47 -1.05 -0.99 13.05
C TRP A 47 -1.29 -1.77 14.34
N LEU A 48 -0.37 -1.61 15.27
CA LEU A 48 -0.50 -2.07 16.64
C LEU A 48 -1.32 -1.04 17.43
N LEU A 49 -2.44 -1.47 17.98
CA LEU A 49 -3.28 -0.70 18.87
C LEU A 49 -2.98 -1.11 20.31
N GLN A 50 -2.70 -0.13 21.16
CA GLN A 50 -2.49 -0.33 22.59
C GLN A 50 -3.51 0.52 23.36
N CYS A 51 -4.34 -0.15 24.17
CA CYS A 51 -5.34 0.52 24.99
C CYS A 51 -4.65 1.34 26.08
N SER A 52 -4.88 2.64 26.09
CA SER A 52 -4.40 3.51 27.18
C SER A 52 -5.28 3.32 28.42
N SER A 53 -4.67 3.22 29.60
CA SER A 53 -5.39 3.17 30.89
C SER A 53 -5.71 4.55 31.46
N GLY A 54 -5.69 5.60 30.61
CA GLY A 54 -5.91 6.99 31.00
C GLY A 54 -7.29 7.27 31.62
N SER A 55 -7.33 8.17 32.60
CA SER A 55 -8.44 8.35 33.54
C SER A 55 -9.72 8.96 32.97
N GLU A 56 -9.68 9.62 31.81
CA GLU A 56 -10.79 10.46 31.32
C GLU A 56 -11.87 9.65 30.58
N GLU A 57 -11.52 8.50 30.00
CA GLU A 57 -12.41 7.69 29.16
C GLU A 57 -12.50 6.23 29.65
N ARG A 58 -12.50 6.09 30.99
CA ARG A 58 -12.39 4.80 31.69
C ARG A 58 -13.46 3.79 31.27
N GLY A 59 -14.66 4.23 30.89
CA GLY A 59 -15.76 3.35 30.47
C GLY A 59 -15.52 2.68 29.12
N ALA A 60 -15.18 3.46 28.09
CA ALA A 60 -14.96 2.96 26.74
C ALA A 60 -13.64 2.19 26.62
N ALA A 61 -12.58 2.69 27.25
CA ALA A 61 -11.29 1.98 27.29
C ALA A 61 -11.42 0.61 27.99
N ALA A 62 -12.16 0.53 29.11
CA ALA A 62 -12.41 -0.74 29.78
C ALA A 62 -13.27 -1.70 28.94
N ALA A 63 -14.26 -1.19 28.20
CA ALA A 63 -15.07 -2.01 27.30
C ALA A 63 -14.24 -2.59 26.15
N LEU A 64 -13.34 -1.79 25.55
CA LEU A 64 -12.40 -2.29 24.54
C LEU A 64 -11.46 -3.33 25.12
N GLN A 65 -10.87 -3.10 26.31
CA GLN A 65 -10.00 -4.08 26.97
C GLN A 65 -10.75 -5.39 27.29
N HIS A 66 -11.98 -5.30 27.78
CA HIS A 66 -12.81 -6.49 28.05
C HIS A 66 -13.11 -7.26 26.76
N LEU A 67 -13.40 -6.55 25.66
CA LEU A 67 -13.57 -7.18 24.35
C LEU A 67 -12.27 -7.90 23.90
N LEU A 68 -11.12 -7.24 23.99
CA LEU A 68 -9.84 -7.84 23.62
C LEU A 68 -9.50 -9.05 24.49
N MET A 69 -9.84 -9.00 25.78
CA MET A 69 -9.70 -10.13 26.70
C MET A 69 -10.54 -11.33 26.25
N GLU A 70 -11.83 -11.14 25.95
CA GLU A 70 -12.70 -12.23 25.49
C GLU A 70 -12.25 -12.82 24.15
N LEU A 71 -11.87 -11.96 23.21
CA LEU A 71 -11.44 -12.42 21.89
C LEU A 71 -10.10 -13.17 21.95
N SER A 72 -9.12 -12.64 22.71
CA SER A 72 -7.82 -13.31 22.88
C SER A 72 -7.93 -14.64 23.61
N ALA A 73 -8.77 -14.73 24.65
CA ALA A 73 -9.01 -15.97 25.39
C ALA A 73 -9.58 -17.09 24.52
N ARG A 74 -10.29 -16.73 23.44
CA ARG A 74 -10.94 -17.66 22.52
C ARG A 74 -10.22 -17.79 21.17
N ALA A 75 -9.05 -17.15 21.01
CA ALA A 75 -8.32 -17.04 19.74
C ALA A 75 -9.23 -16.58 18.57
N LEU A 76 -10.05 -15.56 18.81
CA LEU A 76 -10.98 -15.00 17.84
C LEU A 76 -10.46 -13.69 17.25
N HIS A 77 -10.80 -13.45 15.99
CA HIS A 77 -10.53 -12.20 15.30
C HIS A 77 -11.85 -11.48 15.02
N MET A 78 -11.80 -10.18 14.73
CA MET A 78 -12.99 -9.44 14.32
C MET A 78 -12.80 -8.79 12.97
N LEU A 79 -13.80 -8.93 12.11
CA LEU A 79 -13.94 -8.12 10.91
C LEU A 79 -14.40 -6.72 11.34
N SER A 80 -13.74 -5.71 10.81
CA SER A 80 -14.04 -4.32 11.04
C SER A 80 -14.04 -3.51 9.74
N GLU A 81 -14.69 -2.36 9.80
CA GLU A 81 -14.60 -1.32 8.79
C GLU A 81 -13.85 -0.13 9.39
N VAL A 82 -12.87 0.37 8.66
CA VAL A 82 -12.07 1.53 9.03
C VAL A 82 -12.44 2.66 8.09
N LYS A 83 -12.91 3.78 8.64
CA LYS A 83 -13.22 4.97 7.83
C LYS A 83 -12.10 5.97 7.95
N ASP A 84 -11.60 6.41 6.80
CA ASP A 84 -10.54 7.41 6.74
C ASP A 84 -10.67 8.26 5.47
N SER A 85 -10.61 9.58 5.62
CA SER A 85 -10.69 10.56 4.51
C SER A 85 -11.89 10.38 3.56
N GLY A 86 -13.01 9.83 4.06
CA GLY A 86 -14.21 9.54 3.26
C GLY A 86 -14.21 8.18 2.54
N LEU A 87 -13.14 7.40 2.70
CA LEU A 87 -13.02 6.04 2.21
C LEU A 87 -13.32 5.04 3.33
N VAL A 88 -13.85 3.88 2.97
CA VAL A 88 -14.14 2.77 3.90
C VAL A 88 -13.29 1.58 3.50
N TYR A 89 -12.48 1.11 4.43
CA TYR A 89 -11.59 -0.04 4.27
C TYR A 89 -12.11 -1.20 5.09
N SER A 90 -12.10 -2.41 4.51
CA SER A 90 -12.28 -3.62 5.30
C SER A 90 -11.01 -3.91 6.06
N ALA A 91 -11.12 -4.31 7.32
CA ALA A 91 -9.99 -4.59 8.17
C ALA A 91 -10.26 -5.78 9.10
N VAL A 92 -9.20 -6.37 9.62
CA VAL A 92 -9.25 -7.41 10.64
C VAL A 92 -8.57 -6.88 11.89
N LEU A 93 -9.30 -6.91 13.01
CA LEU A 93 -8.79 -6.70 14.34
C LEU A 93 -8.39 -8.05 14.94
N SER A 94 -7.09 -8.23 15.16
CA SER A 94 -6.51 -9.44 15.74
C SER A 94 -5.96 -9.14 17.14
N PRO A 95 -6.62 -9.60 18.21
CA PRO A 95 -6.15 -9.34 19.57
C PRO A 95 -4.86 -10.13 19.84
N LEU A 96 -3.86 -9.45 20.41
CA LEU A 96 -2.59 -10.05 20.83
C LEU A 96 -2.54 -10.22 22.36
N SER A 97 -3.26 -9.37 23.09
CA SER A 97 -3.41 -9.42 24.54
C SER A 97 -4.73 -8.76 24.96
N HIS A 98 -4.98 -8.65 26.26
CA HIS A 98 -6.12 -7.92 26.82
C HIS A 98 -6.05 -6.40 26.65
N THR A 99 -4.89 -5.86 26.25
CA THR A 99 -4.66 -4.42 26.04
C THR A 99 -4.07 -4.10 24.68
N THR A 100 -3.77 -5.11 23.86
CA THR A 100 -3.05 -4.95 22.60
C THR A 100 -3.75 -5.71 21.49
N ALA A 101 -3.92 -5.06 20.34
CA ALA A 101 -4.47 -5.67 19.15
C ALA A 101 -3.75 -5.19 17.90
N LEU A 102 -3.78 -6.00 16.85
CA LEU A 102 -3.28 -5.66 15.53
C LEU A 102 -4.47 -5.37 14.61
N LEU A 103 -4.53 -4.15 14.08
CA LEU A 103 -5.50 -3.76 13.06
C LEU A 103 -4.85 -3.89 11.69
N THR A 104 -5.47 -4.64 10.79
CA THR A 104 -4.87 -5.04 9.50
C THR A 104 -5.84 -4.74 8.36
N ILE A 105 -5.48 -3.86 7.42
CA ILE A 105 -6.37 -3.46 6.30
C ILE A 105 -6.36 -4.51 5.20
N LEU A 106 -7.53 -5.03 4.87
CA LEU A 106 -7.71 -5.87 3.71
C LEU A 106 -7.66 -4.99 2.46
N GLN A 107 -6.59 -5.09 1.67
CA GLN A 107 -6.50 -4.37 0.41
C GLN A 107 -7.59 -4.87 -0.56
N SER A 108 -8.41 -3.95 -1.07
CA SER A 108 -9.19 -4.22 -2.27
C SER A 108 -8.21 -4.35 -3.45
N GLY A 109 -8.31 -5.42 -4.23
CA GLY A 109 -7.37 -5.77 -5.30
C GLY A 109 -7.25 -4.75 -6.45
N VAL A 110 -7.84 -3.56 -6.34
CA VAL A 110 -7.89 -2.51 -7.37
C VAL A 110 -6.80 -1.44 -7.20
N ALA A 111 -6.13 -1.36 -6.05
CA ALA A 111 -5.12 -0.31 -5.78
C ALA A 111 -3.67 -0.67 -6.19
N GLN A 112 -3.46 -1.68 -7.04
CA GLN A 112 -2.13 -2.06 -7.54
C GLN A 112 -1.75 -1.44 -8.90
N ASN A 113 -2.44 -0.38 -9.35
CA ASN A 113 -2.12 0.24 -10.64
C ASN A 113 -1.45 1.63 -10.56
N GLU A 114 -1.12 2.16 -9.38
CA GLU A 114 -0.52 3.51 -9.25
C GLU A 114 0.95 3.52 -8.80
N GLN A 115 1.70 2.45 -9.00
CA GLN A 115 3.16 2.46 -8.75
C GLN A 115 4.00 1.93 -9.92
N ILE A 116 3.46 2.03 -11.14
CA ILE A 116 4.26 1.89 -12.36
C ILE A 116 4.18 3.22 -13.12
N LEU A 117 4.61 4.31 -12.49
CA LEU A 117 5.22 5.39 -13.27
C LEU A 117 6.73 5.22 -13.11
N PRO A 118 7.46 4.84 -14.18
CA PRO A 118 8.91 4.94 -14.16
C PRO A 118 9.26 6.38 -13.75
N SER A 119 10.24 6.54 -12.87
CA SER A 119 10.71 7.83 -12.37
C SER A 119 11.36 8.73 -13.45
N GLU A 120 10.95 8.62 -14.71
CA GLU A 120 11.50 9.32 -15.86
C GLU A 120 10.63 10.51 -16.34
N ILE A 121 9.52 10.81 -15.66
CA ILE A 121 8.64 11.95 -16.03
C ILE A 121 8.49 12.91 -14.85
N ILE A 122 9.60 13.42 -14.33
CA ILE A 122 9.57 14.68 -13.55
C ILE A 122 10.67 15.57 -14.10
N ALA A 123 10.38 16.29 -15.18
CA ALA A 123 11.11 17.51 -15.50
C ALA A 123 10.47 18.66 -14.71
N PRO A 124 11.24 19.49 -13.98
CA PRO A 124 10.70 20.69 -13.36
C PRO A 124 10.26 21.67 -14.45
N ALA A 125 8.98 22.04 -14.45
CA ALA A 125 8.47 23.10 -15.31
C ALA A 125 9.00 24.45 -14.83
N THR A 126 10.04 24.97 -15.48
CA THR A 126 10.40 26.39 -15.41
C THR A 126 10.00 27.07 -16.71
N SER A 127 9.31 28.20 -16.56
CA SER A 127 8.72 29.05 -17.57
C SER A 127 9.52 29.25 -18.86
N GLU A 128 8.74 29.27 -19.95
CA GLU A 128 8.88 30.02 -21.21
C GLU A 128 10.19 30.78 -21.42
N THR A 129 10.91 30.50 -22.53
CA THR A 129 11.49 31.48 -23.46
C THR A 129 12.16 30.76 -24.64
N SER A 130 11.73 31.10 -25.87
CA SER A 130 12.50 31.18 -27.13
C SER A 130 13.17 29.94 -27.74
N ALA A 131 13.06 29.88 -29.07
CA ALA A 131 13.66 28.92 -29.99
C ALA A 131 15.17 28.71 -29.80
N ASP A 132 15.62 27.44 -29.83
CA ASP A 132 16.77 26.99 -30.62
C ASP A 132 16.85 25.44 -30.63
N LEU A 133 17.00 24.85 -31.81
CA LEU A 133 17.42 23.45 -31.97
C LEU A 133 18.96 23.41 -32.02
N PRO A 134 19.58 22.29 -31.63
CA PRO A 134 20.59 21.75 -32.54
C PRO A 134 20.50 20.25 -32.77
N ASP A 135 20.82 19.95 -34.02
CA ASP A 135 20.69 18.73 -34.80
C ASP A 135 21.95 17.87 -34.70
N VAL A 136 22.10 17.03 -33.67
CA VAL A 136 23.19 16.02 -33.63
C VAL A 136 22.83 14.85 -32.71
N VAL A 137 22.27 13.76 -33.26
CA VAL A 137 22.67 12.34 -33.06
C VAL A 137 21.58 11.39 -33.58
N SER A 138 21.39 11.34 -34.91
CA SER A 138 20.75 10.18 -35.56
C SER A 138 21.76 9.26 -36.29
N SER A 139 23.05 9.58 -36.24
CA SER A 139 24.10 8.84 -36.97
C SER A 139 24.88 7.88 -36.08
N VAL A 140 24.27 6.79 -35.60
CA VAL A 140 25.04 5.62 -35.09
C VAL A 140 24.41 4.25 -35.42
N LEU A 141 23.18 4.18 -35.94
CA LEU A 141 22.57 2.91 -36.39
C LEU A 141 22.83 2.63 -37.89
N GLY A 142 24.09 2.67 -38.32
CA GLY A 142 24.44 2.55 -39.74
C GLY A 142 25.73 1.79 -40.06
N VAL A 143 26.27 0.96 -39.15
CA VAL A 143 27.62 0.37 -39.34
C VAL A 143 27.70 -1.14 -39.07
N VAL A 144 26.59 -1.91 -38.96
CA VAL A 144 26.69 -3.35 -38.60
C VAL A 144 25.93 -4.33 -39.50
N TYR A 145 25.42 -3.93 -40.66
CA TYR A 145 24.90 -4.92 -41.63
C TYR A 145 25.43 -4.72 -43.06
N ASP A 146 26.70 -4.33 -43.18
CA ASP A 146 27.44 -4.28 -44.45
C ASP A 146 28.21 -5.61 -44.71
N ILE A 147 27.61 -6.75 -44.32
CA ILE A 147 28.27 -8.08 -44.36
C ILE A 147 27.44 -9.15 -45.08
N MET A 148 26.29 -8.81 -45.69
CA MET A 148 25.48 -9.80 -46.40
C MET A 148 24.85 -9.18 -47.65
N GLU A 149 25.59 -9.13 -48.75
CA GLU A 149 25.10 -9.38 -50.11
C GLU A 149 26.30 -9.32 -51.09
N GLU A 150 27.07 -10.40 -51.09
CA GLU A 150 27.78 -10.86 -52.28
C GLU A 150 26.73 -11.51 -53.19
N ASP A 151 26.24 -10.79 -54.21
CA ASP A 151 26.00 -11.34 -55.55
C ASP A 151 25.59 -10.21 -56.52
N GLY A 152 26.23 -10.11 -57.69
CA GLY A 152 25.93 -9.01 -58.61
C GLY A 152 26.83 -8.93 -59.84
N ASP A 153 26.90 -10.03 -60.59
CA ASP A 153 27.29 -10.16 -62.00
C ASP A 153 27.32 -8.85 -62.80
N THR A 154 28.51 -8.41 -63.23
CA THR A 154 28.65 -7.34 -64.23
C THR A 154 29.09 -7.95 -65.55
N VAL A 155 28.12 -8.07 -66.46
CA VAL A 155 28.30 -8.48 -67.85
C VAL A 155 28.98 -7.40 -68.70
N GLU A 156 29.99 -7.86 -69.43
CA GLU A 156 30.55 -7.47 -70.73
C GLU A 156 30.69 -6.00 -71.18
N GLY A 157 31.92 -5.69 -71.61
CA GLY A 157 32.20 -4.69 -72.64
C GLY A 157 33.61 -4.81 -73.23
N LYS A 158 33.70 -5.38 -74.45
CA LYS A 158 34.67 -5.14 -75.55
C LYS A 158 36.17 -4.98 -75.23
N ASP A 159 36.99 -5.90 -75.72
CA ASP A 159 37.65 -5.85 -77.04
C ASP A 159 38.22 -7.22 -77.44
#